data_AF-A0A924R3U8-F1
#
_entry.id   AF-A0A924R3U8-F1
#
_cell.length_a   1.000
_cell.length_b   1.000
_cell.length_c   1.000
_cell.angle_alpha   90.00
_cell.angle_beta   90.00
_cell.angle_gamma   90.00
#
_symmetry.space_group_name_H-M   'P 1'
#
loop_
_entity.id
_entity.type
_entity.pdbx_description
1 polymer ?
#
loop_
_entity_poly.entity_id
_entity_poly.type
_entity_poly.pdbx_seq_one_letter_code
_entity_poly.pdbx_strand_id
1 'polypeptide(L)'
;MASPVTCSLHRTRTGTQWETPAATVAHFKQKTTPIALGEQVFVLVFFANAMRGADGKANLTCDLDMMRPDGTSVLHRADAPCWQDPLPGRPQNLYLATPESSFKHHPGDMAGKWTIAVTLKDKLRKTVLPLKTFFVLD
;
A
#
# COMPACT_ATOMS: atom_id res chain seq x y z
N MET A 1 -1.35 2.37 23.25
CA MET A 1 -0.53 1.83 22.13
C MET A 1 -1.45 1.00 21.24
N ALA A 2 -1.58 1.35 19.96
CA ALA A 2 -2.22 0.49 18.95
C ALA A 2 -1.79 0.96 17.54
N SER A 3 -0.79 0.28 16.98
CA SER A 3 -0.56 0.16 15.52
C SER A 3 -1.40 -1.03 15.03
N PRO A 4 -2.00 -0.94 13.83
CA PRO A 4 -1.31 -1.49 12.67
C PRO A 4 -1.59 -0.67 11.39
N VAL A 5 -0.58 0.05 10.91
CA VAL A 5 -0.51 0.43 9.49
C VAL A 5 0.29 -0.68 8.81
N THR A 6 -0.30 -1.32 7.80
CA THR A 6 0.30 -2.47 7.13
C THR A 6 0.26 -2.27 5.62
N CYS A 7 1.41 -2.42 4.96
CA CYS A 7 1.51 -2.50 3.51
C CYS A 7 1.47 -3.96 3.08
N SER A 8 0.65 -4.28 2.07
CA SER A 8 0.40 -5.66 1.64
C SER A 8 0.37 -5.80 0.12
N LEU A 9 0.96 -6.89 -0.37
CA LEU A 9 1.12 -7.15 -1.81
C LEU A 9 0.18 -8.27 -2.29
N HIS A 10 -0.55 -8.05 -3.39
CA HIS A 10 -1.57 -9.00 -3.87
C HIS A 10 -1.45 -9.28 -5.38
N ARG A 11 -1.79 -10.52 -5.79
CA ARG A 11 -2.01 -10.94 -7.20
C ARG A 11 -3.50 -11.23 -7.39
N THR A 12 -4.08 -10.85 -8.52
CA THR A 12 -5.52 -10.94 -8.80
C THR A 12 -6.12 -12.35 -8.73
N ARG A 13 -7.29 -12.45 -8.10
CA ARG A 13 -8.48 -13.19 -8.57
C ARG A 13 -9.73 -12.52 -7.97
N THR A 14 -10.52 -11.83 -8.82
CA THR A 14 -11.94 -11.40 -8.65
C THR A 14 -12.36 -10.62 -7.38
N GLY A 15 -13.05 -9.49 -7.59
CA GLY A 15 -13.33 -8.43 -6.61
C GLY A 15 -14.30 -8.69 -5.46
N THR A 16 -14.55 -9.94 -5.06
CA THR A 16 -15.46 -10.26 -3.92
C THR A 16 -14.74 -10.53 -2.60
N GLN A 17 -13.41 -10.64 -2.59
CA GLN A 17 -12.62 -10.90 -1.37
C GLN A 17 -12.52 -9.68 -0.42
N TRP A 18 -12.88 -8.49 -0.89
CA TRP A 18 -12.60 -7.23 -0.19
C TRP A 18 -13.69 -6.79 0.81
N GLU A 19 -14.84 -7.46 0.81
CA GLU A 19 -15.89 -7.23 1.82
C GLU A 19 -15.57 -7.98 3.10
N THR A 20 -14.63 -7.47 3.88
CA THR A 20 -14.32 -8.02 5.19
C THR A 20 -15.16 -7.26 6.24
N PRO A 21 -16.04 -7.92 7.01
CA PRO A 21 -16.81 -7.25 8.06
C PRO A 21 -15.86 -6.53 9.02
N ALA A 22 -16.26 -5.37 9.54
CA ALA A 22 -15.43 -4.56 10.44
C ALA A 22 -14.91 -5.31 11.69
N ALA A 23 -15.51 -6.46 12.02
CA ALA A 23 -15.10 -7.36 13.10
C ALA A 23 -13.90 -8.27 12.75
N THR A 24 -13.49 -8.34 11.48
CA THR A 24 -12.44 -9.27 11.03
C THR A 24 -11.11 -8.53 10.87
N VAL A 25 -10.07 -9.03 11.52
CA VAL A 25 -8.70 -8.54 11.28
C VAL A 25 -8.22 -9.10 9.95
N ALA A 26 -8.02 -8.24 8.96
CA ALA A 26 -7.51 -8.66 7.66
C ALA A 26 -6.04 -9.12 7.80
N HIS A 27 -5.80 -10.41 7.53
CA HIS A 27 -4.46 -10.98 7.46
C HIS A 27 -4.00 -11.02 6.01
N PHE A 28 -3.13 -10.09 5.64
CA PHE A 28 -2.54 -10.08 4.31
C PHE A 28 -1.19 -10.79 4.34
N LYS A 29 -1.06 -11.89 3.59
CA LYS A 29 0.21 -12.60 3.42
C LYS A 29 0.89 -12.10 2.15
N GLN A 30 2.12 -11.60 2.30
CA GLN A 30 3.00 -11.37 1.16
C GLN A 30 3.28 -12.72 0.49
N LYS A 31 2.99 -12.83 -0.80
CA LYS A 31 3.31 -14.02 -1.58
C LYS A 31 4.81 -14.01 -1.89
N THR A 32 5.53 -15.05 -1.47
CA THR A 32 6.97 -15.20 -1.69
C THR A 32 7.32 -15.93 -2.98
N THR A 33 6.32 -16.45 -3.70
CA THR A 33 6.54 -17.09 -5.00
C THR A 33 6.92 -16.04 -6.04
N PRO A 34 7.90 -16.33 -6.92
CA PRO A 34 8.25 -15.44 -8.01
C PRO A 34 7.05 -15.10 -8.92
N ILE A 35 7.10 -13.92 -9.52
CA ILE A 35 6.08 -13.40 -10.42
C ILE A 35 6.47 -13.78 -11.85
N ALA A 36 5.62 -14.58 -12.52
CA ALA A 36 5.89 -15.01 -13.89
C ALA A 36 5.65 -13.86 -14.88
N LEU A 37 6.20 -14.03 -16.07
CA LEU A 37 6.04 -13.09 -17.18
C LEU A 37 4.56 -12.84 -17.47
N GLY A 38 4.19 -11.57 -17.65
CA GLY A 38 2.83 -11.12 -17.94
C GLY A 38 1.93 -10.96 -16.71
N GLU A 39 2.37 -11.38 -15.52
CA GLU A 39 1.57 -11.27 -14.31
C GLU A 39 1.66 -9.89 -13.67
N GLN A 40 0.59 -9.51 -12.97
CA GLN A 40 0.46 -8.21 -12.34
C GLN A 40 0.48 -8.31 -10.82
N VAL A 41 1.19 -7.39 -10.22
CA VAL A 41 1.35 -7.19 -8.79
C VAL A 41 0.66 -5.90 -8.40
N PHE A 42 -0.11 -5.92 -7.31
CA PHE A 42 -0.74 -4.74 -6.72
C PHE A 42 -0.16 -4.45 -5.35
N VAL A 43 0.18 -3.19 -5.12
CA VAL A 43 0.59 -2.66 -3.82
C VAL A 43 -0.61 -2.02 -3.16
N LEU A 44 -1.05 -2.60 -2.05
CA LEU A 44 -2.17 -2.11 -1.26
C LEU A 44 -1.65 -1.58 0.07
N VAL A 45 -2.02 -0.34 0.40
CA VAL A 45 -1.63 0.30 1.65
C VAL A 45 -2.89 0.46 2.49
N PHE A 46 -2.93 -0.25 3.62
CA PHE A 46 -4.04 -0.17 4.55
C PHE A 46 -3.68 0.71 5.74
N PHE A 47 -4.62 1.55 6.15
CA PHE A 47 -4.46 2.40 7.32
C PHE A 47 -5.71 2.37 8.20
N ALA A 48 -5.51 2.62 9.48
CA ALA A 48 -6.56 2.85 10.46
C ALA A 48 -6.14 3.97 11.39
N ASN A 49 -7.10 4.56 12.11
CA ASN A 49 -6.86 5.56 13.15
C ASN A 49 -6.13 6.83 12.65
N ALA A 50 -6.38 7.25 11.41
CA ALA A 50 -5.94 8.54 10.91
C ALA A 50 -6.62 9.68 11.67
N MET A 51 -5.88 10.77 11.90
CA MET A 51 -6.44 11.97 12.50
C MET A 51 -7.45 12.63 11.55
N ARG A 52 -8.56 13.10 12.12
CA ARG A 52 -9.62 13.80 11.39
C ARG A 52 -9.59 15.29 11.73
N GLY A 53 -9.83 16.12 10.73
CA GLY A 53 -10.05 17.55 10.89
C GLY A 53 -11.44 17.86 11.44
N ALA A 54 -11.74 19.15 11.64
CA ALA A 54 -13.05 19.62 12.10
C ALA A 54 -14.18 19.28 11.10
N ASP A 55 -13.85 19.09 9.83
CA ASP A 55 -14.75 18.66 8.75
C ASP A 55 -14.88 17.12 8.65
N GLY A 56 -14.25 16.37 9.56
CA GLY A 56 -14.25 14.91 9.58
C GLY A 56 -13.32 14.26 8.54
N LYS A 57 -12.60 15.05 7.74
CA LYS A 57 -11.67 14.55 6.72
C LYS A 57 -10.31 14.19 7.31
N ALA A 58 -9.67 13.17 6.75
CA ALA A 58 -8.24 12.94 6.98
C ALA A 58 -7.42 13.64 5.89
N ASN A 59 -6.14 13.93 6.19
CA ASN A 59 -5.19 14.42 5.20
C ASN A 59 -3.97 13.52 5.21
N LEU A 60 -4.03 12.47 4.40
CA LEU A 60 -2.96 11.50 4.23
C LEU A 60 -2.29 11.70 2.88
N THR A 61 -0.96 11.77 2.87
CA THR A 61 -0.16 11.62 1.64
C THR A 61 0.75 10.42 1.76
N CYS A 62 1.17 9.87 0.64
CA CYS A 62 2.22 8.86 0.61
C CYS A 62 3.34 9.27 -0.33
N ASP A 63 4.56 8.96 0.08
CA ASP A 63 5.64 8.76 -0.86
C ASP A 63 5.68 7.30 -1.27
N LEU A 64 5.86 6.99 -2.54
CA LEU A 64 6.00 5.65 -3.05
C LEU A 64 7.25 5.56 -3.91
N ASP A 65 8.08 4.57 -3.61
CA ASP A 65 9.25 4.23 -4.40
C ASP A 65 9.24 2.74 -4.74
N MET A 66 9.42 2.42 -6.02
CA MET A 66 9.64 1.05 -6.48
C MET A 66 11.04 0.96 -7.08
N MET A 67 11.87 0.13 -6.48
CA MET A 67 13.27 -0.05 -6.85
C MET A 67 13.49 -1.43 -7.47
N ARG A 68 14.23 -1.42 -8.57
CA ARG A 68 14.79 -2.61 -9.21
C ARG A 68 15.81 -3.32 -8.30
N PRO A 69 16.22 -4.55 -8.66
CA PRO A 69 17.27 -5.28 -7.95
C PRO A 69 18.62 -4.54 -7.91
N ASP A 70 18.92 -3.73 -8.92
CA ASP A 70 20.14 -2.89 -8.99
C ASP A 70 20.08 -1.63 -8.13
N GLY A 71 18.95 -1.37 -7.47
CA GLY A 71 18.72 -0.20 -6.62
C GLY A 71 18.21 1.04 -7.36
N THR A 72 18.05 1.00 -8.68
CA THR A 72 17.48 2.12 -9.44
C THR A 72 15.96 2.18 -9.25
N SER A 73 15.42 3.39 -9.07
CA SER A 73 13.98 3.59 -8.98
C SER A 73 13.33 3.53 -10.37
N VAL A 74 12.24 2.79 -10.49
CA VAL A 74 11.35 2.80 -11.68
C VAL A 74 10.14 3.69 -11.51
N LEU A 75 9.78 3.97 -10.27
CA LEU A 75 8.63 4.75 -9.91
C LEU A 75 8.96 5.48 -8.63
N HIS A 76 8.97 6.81 -8.71
CA HIS A 76 9.12 7.68 -7.57
C HIS A 76 7.98 8.68 -7.57
N ARG A 77 7.10 8.58 -6.58
CA ARG A 77 5.96 9.49 -6.39
C ARG A 77 6.03 10.06 -4.99
N ALA A 78 6.35 11.34 -4.88
CA ALA A 78 6.40 12.04 -3.59
C ALA A 78 5.06 12.76 -3.32
N ASP A 79 4.64 12.75 -2.05
CA ASP A 79 3.48 13.45 -1.52
C ASP A 79 2.18 13.26 -2.34
N ALA A 80 1.99 12.07 -2.91
CA ALA A 80 0.75 11.71 -3.58
C ALA A 80 -0.40 11.69 -2.55
N PRO A 81 -1.57 12.28 -2.84
CA PRO A 81 -2.74 12.15 -1.97
C PRO A 81 -3.06 10.66 -1.78
N CYS A 82 -3.16 10.21 -0.54
CA CYS A 82 -3.51 8.83 -0.18
C CYS A 82 -4.91 8.70 0.39
N TRP A 83 -5.39 9.77 1.02
CA TRP A 83 -6.78 9.94 1.45
C TRP A 83 -7.02 11.41 1.80
N GLN A 84 -8.06 12.02 1.23
CA GLN A 84 -8.45 13.40 1.53
C GLN A 84 -9.96 13.56 1.81
N ASP A 85 -10.68 12.46 1.94
CA ASP A 85 -12.13 12.44 2.13
C ASP A 85 -12.53 12.25 3.61
N PRO A 86 -13.82 12.49 3.96
CA PRO A 86 -14.34 12.12 5.26
C PRO A 86 -14.12 10.63 5.55
N LEU A 87 -13.69 10.30 6.76
CA LEU A 87 -13.60 8.90 7.19
C LEU A 87 -14.92 8.48 7.85
N PRO A 88 -15.75 7.62 7.23
CA PRO A 88 -17.00 7.20 7.83
C PRO A 88 -16.79 6.20 8.96
N GLY A 89 -17.60 6.25 10.01
CA GLY A 89 -17.57 5.27 11.11
C GLY A 89 -16.42 5.47 12.11
N ARG A 90 -16.06 4.40 12.83
CA ARG A 90 -15.15 4.46 13.98
C ARG A 90 -13.68 4.63 13.54
N PRO A 91 -12.82 5.28 14.35
CA PRO A 91 -11.41 5.47 14.00
C PRO A 91 -10.64 4.17 13.75
N GLN A 92 -11.06 3.05 14.33
CA GLN A 92 -10.39 1.74 14.20
C GLN A 92 -10.73 1.01 12.89
N ASN A 93 -11.66 1.54 12.09
CA ASN A 93 -11.97 0.96 10.80
C ASN A 93 -10.71 0.97 9.90
N LEU A 94 -10.54 -0.11 9.13
CA LEU A 94 -9.46 -0.25 8.17
C LEU A 94 -9.90 0.34 6.83
N TYR A 95 -9.05 1.15 6.23
CA TYR A 95 -9.28 1.78 4.93
C TYR A 95 -8.12 1.48 3.98
N LEU A 96 -8.41 1.45 2.69
CA LEU A 96 -7.43 1.33 1.62
C LEU A 96 -7.05 2.73 1.11
N ALA A 97 -5.74 3.02 1.03
CA ALA A 97 -5.24 4.28 0.48
C ALA A 97 -5.18 4.27 -1.06
N THR A 98 -5.36 5.44 -1.66
CA THR A 98 -5.35 5.69 -3.11
C THR A 98 -4.07 6.43 -3.52
N PRO A 99 -2.94 5.75 -3.59
CA PRO A 99 -2.73 5.18 -4.92
C PRO A 99 -2.48 3.69 -4.85
N GLU A 100 -3.49 2.93 -5.30
CA GLU A 100 -3.25 1.59 -5.81
C GLU A 100 -2.18 1.70 -6.89
N SER A 101 -1.05 1.06 -6.63
CA SER A 101 0.07 1.02 -7.58
C SER A 101 0.20 -0.41 -8.05
N SER A 102 0.36 -0.59 -9.37
CA SER A 102 0.52 -1.91 -9.95
C SER A 102 1.76 -2.01 -10.82
N PHE A 103 2.33 -3.21 -10.88
CA PHE A 103 3.46 -3.55 -11.72
C PHE A 103 3.11 -4.79 -12.51
N LYS A 104 3.37 -4.80 -13.82
CA LYS A 104 3.22 -5.98 -14.67
C LYS A 104 4.60 -6.42 -15.15
N HIS A 105 4.90 -7.70 -14.99
CA HIS A 105 6.18 -8.27 -15.44
C HIS A 105 6.22 -8.34 -16.97
N HIS A 106 7.15 -7.63 -17.61
CA HIS A 106 7.38 -7.58 -19.04
C HIS A 106 8.71 -8.24 -19.43
N PRO A 107 8.86 -8.66 -20.70
CA PRO A 107 10.15 -9.13 -21.19
C PRO A 107 11.20 -8.02 -21.04
N GLY A 108 12.35 -8.36 -20.43
CA GLY A 108 13.45 -7.42 -20.20
C GLY A 108 13.45 -6.73 -18.83
N ASP A 109 12.42 -6.95 -18.00
CA ASP A 109 12.51 -6.58 -16.58
C ASP A 109 13.59 -7.41 -15.88
N MET A 110 14.32 -6.79 -14.95
CA MET A 110 15.41 -7.46 -14.24
C MET A 110 14.88 -8.53 -13.29
N ALA A 111 15.38 -9.75 -13.45
CA ALA A 111 15.16 -10.83 -12.49
C ALA A 111 15.75 -10.46 -11.11
N GLY A 112 15.14 -10.99 -10.05
CA GLY A 112 15.57 -10.79 -8.67
C GLY A 112 14.59 -9.96 -7.83
N LYS A 113 15.08 -9.42 -6.72
CA LYS A 113 14.26 -8.79 -5.68
C LYS A 113 13.95 -7.34 -6.00
N TRP A 114 12.69 -7.05 -6.27
CA TRP A 114 12.15 -5.70 -6.42
C TRP A 114 11.62 -5.21 -5.08
N THR A 115 12.01 -4.01 -4.69
CA THR A 115 11.65 -3.43 -3.40
C THR A 115 10.62 -2.33 -3.58
N ILE A 116 9.60 -2.32 -2.72
CA ILE A 116 8.62 -1.24 -2.65
C ILE A 116 8.74 -0.58 -1.28
N ALA A 117 8.93 0.73 -1.29
CA ALA A 117 8.91 1.57 -0.10
C ALA A 117 7.69 2.51 -0.18
N VAL A 118 6.95 2.61 0.90
CA VAL A 118 5.85 3.55 1.05
C VAL A 118 6.05 4.34 2.34
N THR A 119 6.02 5.66 2.26
CA THR A 119 6.02 6.53 3.45
C THR A 119 4.65 7.16 3.59
N LEU A 120 3.81 6.62 4.47
CA LEU A 120 2.50 7.20 4.78
C LEU A 120 2.66 8.37 5.75
N LYS A 121 2.10 9.53 5.41
CA LYS A 121 2.18 10.76 6.20
C LYS A 121 0.78 11.19 6.61
N ASP A 122 0.49 11.16 7.90
CA ASP A 122 -0.68 11.83 8.46
C ASP A 122 -0.33 13.29 8.72
N LYS A 123 -0.79 14.18 7.83
CA LYS A 123 -0.45 15.61 7.85
C LYS A 123 -1.16 16.36 8.98
N LEU A 124 -2.26 15.82 9.52
CA LEU A 124 -2.97 16.42 10.66
C LEU A 124 -2.31 16.00 11.97
N ARG A 125 -1.98 14.71 12.13
CA ARG A 125 -1.26 14.19 13.31
C ARG A 125 0.23 14.50 13.32
N LYS A 126 0.80 14.94 12.20
CA LYS A 126 2.25 15.11 11.99
C LYS A 126 3.02 13.81 12.23
N THR A 127 2.43 12.68 11.85
CA THR A 127 3.05 11.35 11.97
C THR A 127 3.51 10.85 10.61
N VAL A 128 4.70 10.25 10.58
CA VAL A 128 5.29 9.65 9.38
C VAL A 128 5.54 8.18 9.65
N LEU A 129 5.05 7.31 8.78
CA LEU A 129 5.10 5.86 8.91
C LEU A 129 5.76 5.26 7.66
N PRO A 130 7.06 4.89 7.74
CA PRO A 130 7.73 4.17 6.66
C PRO A 130 7.31 2.69 6.66
N LEU A 131 6.99 2.19 5.48
CA LEU A 131 6.58 0.82 5.19
C LEU A 131 7.47 0.29 4.06
N LYS A 132 7.82 -1.00 4.13
CA LYS A 132 8.66 -1.64 3.11
C LYS A 132 8.18 -3.05 2.84
N THR A 133 8.10 -3.42 1.58
CA THR A 133 7.81 -4.79 1.11
C THR A 133 8.62 -5.10 -0.15
N PHE A 134 8.49 -6.31 -0.68
CA PHE A 134 9.19 -6.73 -1.89
C PHE A 134 8.47 -7.85 -2.64
N PHE A 135 8.82 -8.03 -3.91
CA PHE A 135 8.50 -9.23 -4.69
C PHE A 135 9.75 -9.70 -5.45
N VAL A 136 9.68 -10.90 -6.03
CA VAL A 136 10.77 -11.48 -6.81
C VAL A 136 10.26 -11.75 -8.23
N LEU A 137 11.06 -11.37 -9.23
CA LEU A 137 10.88 -11.78 -10.62
C LEU A 137 11.87 -12.90 -10.95
N ASP A 138 11.45 -13.88 -11.74
CA ASP A 138 12.29 -14.94 -12.31
C ASP A 138 12.62 -14.66 -13.79
#